data_AF-G4T4C1-F1
#
_entry.id   AF-G4T4C1-F1
#
_cell.length_a   1.000
_cell.length_b   1.000
_cell.length_c   1.000
_cell.angle_alpha   90.00
_cell.angle_beta   90.00
_cell.angle_gamma   90.00
#
_symmetry.space_group_name_H-M   'P 1'
#
loop_
_entity.id
_entity.type
_entity.pdbx_description
1 polymer ?
#
loop_
_entity_poly.entity_id
_entity_poly.type
_entity_poly.pdbx_seq_one_letter_code
_entity_poly.pdbx_strand_id
1 'polypeptide(L)'
;MRVLVAKDCWGYFTIQNLNPRKKMSNNKWIELDHELIKCRIKRIDDDCYCALGVHSLSINECYGFWWSYLNCCDNEQLKATPLAFFLASFECAYGPSGNIYDSYKGAFSFPFAVKILQPNAAIAYLLNVTCWRGSVEFYFRKIIPADETRYDTNVIHQPFDNELSERQMHVLTGFLMGFAEGVWETTNRLKDMMKKLNPDEENQKDFVKAIDSNGILFGYKDGRFFEMRYSDQDEYEQMKKELLIPYQQARQQKIFQKTFFDV
;
A
#
# COMPACT_ATOMS: atom_id res chain seq x y z
N MET A 1 3.08 1.38 40.58
CA MET A 1 2.07 2.41 40.31
C MET A 1 1.93 2.48 38.79
N ARG A 2 0.84 1.91 38.25
CA ARG A 2 0.63 1.73 36.81
C ARG A 2 -0.08 2.97 36.25
N VAL A 3 0.49 3.57 35.21
CA VAL A 3 -0.14 4.65 34.45
C VAL A 3 -0.91 4.04 33.28
N LEU A 4 -2.22 4.25 33.30
CA LEU A 4 -3.18 4.04 32.23
C LEU A 4 -3.31 5.34 31.42
N VAL A 5 -3.18 5.28 30.10
CA VAL A 5 -3.68 6.26 29.11
C VAL A 5 -3.76 5.50 27.78
N ALA A 6 -4.80 5.46 26.93
CA ALA A 6 -6.19 5.91 26.87
C ALA A 6 -6.91 4.94 25.90
N LYS A 7 -8.08 4.35 26.23
CA LYS A 7 -9.45 4.78 25.88
C LYS A 7 -9.65 5.42 24.49
N ASP A 8 -10.42 4.68 23.67
CA ASP A 8 -11.44 5.10 22.70
C ASP A 8 -11.19 4.68 21.23
N CYS A 9 -12.07 3.81 20.71
CA CYS A 9 -12.57 3.70 19.32
C CYS A 9 -13.25 2.32 19.13
N TRP A 10 -14.47 2.16 19.65
CA TRP A 10 -15.36 1.04 19.38
C TRP A 10 -16.64 1.58 18.72
N GLY A 11 -16.92 1.13 17.50
CA GLY A 11 -18.15 1.42 16.78
C GLY A 11 -18.38 0.35 15.72
N TYR A 12 -19.56 -0.27 15.74
CA TYR A 12 -20.01 -1.27 14.79
C TYR A 12 -20.39 -0.61 13.45
N PHE A 13 -20.00 -1.20 12.31
CA PHE A 13 -20.63 -0.92 11.02
C PHE A 13 -20.69 -2.15 10.13
N THR A 14 -21.88 -2.39 9.59
CA THR A 14 -22.16 -3.29 8.47
C THR A 14 -21.72 -2.61 7.16
N ILE A 15 -21.08 -3.35 6.25
CA ILE A 15 -20.68 -2.84 4.93
C ILE A 15 -21.94 -2.62 4.08
N GLN A 16 -22.33 -1.36 3.88
CA GLN A 16 -23.25 -0.97 2.82
C GLN A 16 -22.70 0.27 2.09
N ASN A 17 -22.62 0.16 0.76
CA ASN A 17 -22.40 1.23 -0.22
C ASN A 17 -21.26 2.22 0.09
N LEU A 18 -20.05 1.89 -0.37
CA LEU A 18 -18.92 2.81 -0.44
C LEU A 18 -19.26 3.97 -1.40
N ASN A 19 -19.53 5.14 -0.84
CA ASN A 19 -19.63 6.39 -1.59
C ASN A 19 -18.20 6.93 -1.85
N PRO A 20 -17.74 7.01 -3.11
CA PRO A 20 -16.37 7.41 -3.48
C PRO A 20 -16.02 8.86 -3.14
N ARG A 21 -17.01 9.69 -2.75
CA ARG A 21 -16.79 11.11 -2.41
C ARG A 21 -16.17 11.35 -1.04
N LYS A 22 -16.10 10.33 -0.17
CA LYS A 22 -15.33 10.42 1.06
C LYS A 22 -13.99 9.74 0.83
N LYS A 23 -12.91 10.53 0.75
CA LYS A 23 -11.59 10.07 1.18
C LYS A 23 -11.82 9.29 2.47
N MET A 24 -11.46 8.00 2.49
CA MET A 24 -11.48 7.27 3.75
C MET A 24 -10.60 8.08 4.69
N SER A 25 -11.19 8.62 5.76
CA SER A 25 -10.37 9.23 6.79
C SER A 25 -9.38 8.14 7.22
N ASN A 26 -8.07 8.42 7.16
CA ASN A 26 -6.98 7.50 7.50
C ASN A 26 -7.09 6.87 8.91
N ASN A 27 -8.15 7.16 9.65
CA ASN A 27 -8.42 6.68 10.99
C ASN A 27 -9.37 5.49 11.12
N LYS A 28 -9.99 5.00 10.04
CA LYS A 28 -10.98 3.90 10.12
C LYS A 28 -10.36 2.52 9.97
N TRP A 29 -10.86 1.59 10.77
CA TRP A 29 -10.58 0.16 10.61
C TRP A 29 -11.48 -0.40 9.50
N ILE A 30 -10.87 -1.17 8.60
CA ILE A 30 -11.57 -2.02 7.63
C ILE A 30 -11.62 -3.42 8.23
N GLU A 31 -12.81 -4.02 8.24
CA GLU A 31 -13.00 -5.38 8.73
C GLU A 31 -12.97 -6.37 7.56
N LEU A 32 -12.23 -7.46 7.74
CA LEU A 32 -12.24 -8.64 6.90
C LEU A 32 -12.83 -9.78 7.71
N ASP A 33 -14.00 -10.27 7.31
CA ASP A 33 -14.63 -11.46 7.87
C ASP A 33 -14.63 -12.57 6.82
N HIS A 34 -13.56 -13.36 6.81
CA HIS A 34 -13.38 -14.52 5.94
C HIS A 34 -13.40 -15.81 6.77
N GLU A 35 -13.83 -16.93 6.18
CA GLU A 35 -13.93 -18.22 6.88
C GLU A 35 -12.63 -18.66 7.58
N LEU A 36 -11.48 -18.30 6.99
CA LEU A 36 -10.14 -18.60 7.52
C LEU A 36 -9.60 -17.54 8.46
N ILE A 37 -10.01 -16.28 8.34
CA ILE A 37 -9.44 -15.16 9.09
C ILE A 37 -10.50 -14.09 9.34
N LYS A 38 -10.60 -13.69 10.60
CA LYS A 38 -11.30 -12.48 11.00
C LYS A 38 -10.27 -11.46 11.43
N CYS A 39 -10.16 -10.34 10.74
CA CYS A 39 -9.22 -9.31 11.12
C CYS A 39 -9.74 -7.90 10.85
N ARG A 40 -9.09 -6.93 11.48
CA ARG A 40 -9.24 -5.51 11.15
C ARG A 40 -7.92 -4.97 10.66
N ILE A 41 -7.94 -4.14 9.62
CA ILE A 41 -6.77 -3.43 9.12
C ILE A 41 -6.99 -1.93 9.12
N LYS A 42 -5.94 -1.16 9.36
CA LYS A 42 -5.98 0.29 9.36
C LYS A 42 -4.67 0.86 8.86
N ARG A 43 -4.72 1.78 7.89
CA ARG A 43 -3.56 2.55 7.44
C ARG A 43 -2.98 3.35 8.61
N ILE A 44 -1.67 3.31 8.81
CA ILE A 44 -0.95 4.09 9.85
C ILE A 44 0.20 4.86 9.21
N ASP A 45 0.62 6.01 9.73
CA ASP A 45 1.80 6.70 9.18
C ASP A 45 3.12 5.96 9.46
N ASP A 46 4.18 6.48 8.84
CA ASP A 46 5.53 5.94 8.92
C ASP A 46 6.08 5.98 10.34
N ASP A 47 5.87 7.09 11.05
CA ASP A 47 6.33 7.27 12.44
C ASP A 47 5.71 6.21 13.36
N CYS A 48 4.40 5.97 13.22
CA CYS A 48 3.69 4.93 13.96
C CYS A 48 4.19 3.53 13.60
N TYR A 49 4.42 3.25 12.32
CA TYR A 49 4.98 1.96 11.88
C TYR A 49 6.37 1.73 12.46
N CYS A 50 7.26 2.72 12.41
CA CYS A 50 8.60 2.65 12.98
C CYS A 50 8.57 2.44 14.50
N ALA A 51 7.75 3.22 15.22
CA ALA A 51 7.63 3.12 16.67
C ALA A 51 7.15 1.74 17.13
N LEU A 52 6.12 1.19 16.45
CA LEU A 52 5.61 -0.16 16.74
C LEU A 52 6.60 -1.25 16.27
N GLY A 53 7.37 -0.97 15.21
CA GLY A 53 8.35 -1.89 14.63
C GLY A 53 9.50 -2.24 15.57
N VAL A 54 9.83 -1.38 16.55
CA VAL A 54 10.86 -1.62 17.56
C VAL A 54 10.54 -2.85 18.42
N HIS A 55 9.26 -3.08 18.71
CA HIS A 55 8.79 -4.21 19.51
C HIS A 55 8.00 -5.18 18.65
N SER A 56 8.65 -5.71 17.61
CA SER A 56 8.02 -6.62 16.67
C SER A 56 8.94 -7.74 16.20
N LEU A 57 8.33 -8.84 15.76
CA LEU A 57 8.98 -9.99 15.17
C LEU A 57 8.72 -10.01 13.67
N SER A 58 9.76 -10.06 12.86
CA SER A 58 9.64 -10.26 11.41
C SER A 58 9.12 -11.67 11.13
N ILE A 59 8.14 -11.79 10.24
CA ILE A 59 7.55 -13.06 9.84
C ILE A 59 7.92 -13.33 8.39
N ASN A 60 8.22 -14.59 8.09
CA ASN A 60 8.54 -15.05 6.76
C ASN A 60 7.42 -14.66 5.78
N GLU A 61 7.82 -14.03 4.69
CA GLU A 61 6.90 -13.48 3.70
C GLU A 61 6.26 -14.59 2.85
N CYS A 62 5.09 -14.29 2.31
CA CYS A 62 4.46 -15.05 1.24
C CYS A 62 5.15 -14.77 -0.10
N TYR A 63 6.44 -15.15 -0.21
CA TYR A 63 7.24 -14.94 -1.40
C TYR A 63 6.54 -15.53 -2.63
N GLY A 64 6.44 -14.75 -3.69
CA GLY A 64 5.85 -15.17 -4.96
C GLY A 64 4.35 -14.97 -5.09
N PHE A 65 3.62 -14.59 -4.02
CA PHE A 65 2.18 -14.32 -4.11
C PHE A 65 1.85 -13.29 -5.20
N TRP A 66 2.64 -12.22 -5.28
CA TRP A 66 2.53 -11.19 -6.32
C TRP A 66 2.53 -11.77 -7.74
N TRP A 67 3.52 -12.60 -8.05
CA TRP A 67 3.65 -13.22 -9.37
C TRP A 67 2.56 -14.24 -9.63
N SER A 68 2.21 -15.06 -8.64
CA SER A 68 1.08 -15.98 -8.74
C SER A 68 -0.24 -15.23 -9.03
N TYR A 69 -0.47 -14.11 -8.34
CA TYR A 69 -1.64 -13.28 -8.55
C TYR A 69 -1.70 -12.71 -9.96
N LEU A 70 -0.61 -12.09 -10.43
CA LEU A 70 -0.55 -11.52 -11.79
C LEU A 70 -0.76 -12.57 -12.87
N ASN A 71 -0.25 -13.78 -12.68
CA ASN A 71 -0.42 -14.88 -13.63
C ASN A 71 -1.85 -15.42 -13.69
N CYS A 72 -2.61 -15.33 -12.59
CA CYS A 72 -3.98 -15.85 -12.50
C CYS A 72 -5.06 -14.78 -12.65
N CYS A 73 -4.71 -13.50 -12.59
CA CYS A 73 -5.66 -12.40 -12.74
C CYS A 73 -6.15 -12.30 -14.20
N ASP A 74 -7.37 -11.83 -14.43
CA ASP A 74 -7.92 -11.58 -15.78
C ASP A 74 -7.78 -10.10 -16.21
N ASN A 75 -7.23 -9.26 -15.33
CA ASN A 75 -7.08 -7.82 -15.57
C ASN A 75 -5.82 -7.51 -16.37
N GLU A 76 -5.98 -7.40 -17.69
CA GLU A 76 -4.87 -7.13 -18.62
C GLU A 76 -4.14 -5.81 -18.34
N GLN A 77 -4.83 -4.79 -17.83
CA GLN A 77 -4.18 -3.52 -17.47
C GLN A 77 -3.29 -3.66 -16.24
N LEU A 78 -3.76 -4.39 -15.22
CA LEU A 78 -2.96 -4.75 -14.06
C LEU A 78 -1.73 -5.56 -14.51
N LYS A 79 -1.89 -6.58 -15.36
CA LYS A 79 -0.75 -7.36 -15.87
C LYS A 79 0.28 -6.53 -16.62
N ALA A 80 -0.17 -5.60 -17.47
CA ALA A 80 0.71 -4.80 -18.31
C ALA A 80 1.50 -3.74 -17.51
N THR A 81 0.89 -3.18 -16.46
CA THR A 81 1.46 -2.04 -15.72
C THR A 81 1.28 -2.17 -14.21
N PRO A 82 1.72 -3.29 -13.63
CA PRO A 82 1.26 -3.71 -12.31
C PRO A 82 1.70 -2.77 -11.19
N LEU A 83 2.91 -2.19 -11.26
CA LEU A 83 3.41 -1.28 -10.21
C LEU A 83 2.67 0.06 -10.24
N ALA A 84 2.46 0.61 -11.43
CA ALA A 84 1.75 1.87 -11.62
C ALA A 84 0.28 1.75 -11.21
N PHE A 85 -0.36 0.66 -11.62
CA PHE A 85 -1.72 0.32 -11.23
C PHE A 85 -1.84 0.24 -9.71
N PHE A 86 -0.98 -0.57 -9.07
CA PHE A 86 -1.08 -0.81 -7.64
C PHE A 86 -0.87 0.47 -6.84
N LEU A 87 0.15 1.26 -7.16
CA LEU A 87 0.42 2.54 -6.51
C LEU A 87 -0.80 3.48 -6.62
N ALA A 88 -1.33 3.66 -7.84
CA ALA A 88 -2.46 4.56 -8.07
C ALA A 88 -3.72 4.13 -7.29
N SER A 89 -4.03 2.83 -7.31
CA SER A 89 -5.20 2.29 -6.60
C SER A 89 -5.05 2.44 -5.09
N PHE A 90 -3.86 2.15 -4.54
CA PHE A 90 -3.61 2.30 -3.11
C PHE A 90 -3.59 3.77 -2.67
N GLU A 91 -3.02 4.68 -3.46
CA GLU A 91 -3.06 6.10 -3.12
C GLU A 91 -4.48 6.69 -3.19
N CYS A 92 -5.29 6.21 -4.13
CA CYS A 92 -6.71 6.58 -4.21
C CYS A 92 -7.46 6.16 -2.94
N ALA A 93 -7.23 4.93 -2.47
CA ALA A 93 -7.97 4.38 -1.34
C ALA A 93 -7.45 4.83 0.03
N TYR A 94 -6.13 4.83 0.20
CA TYR A 94 -5.46 4.97 1.50
C TYR A 94 -4.68 6.28 1.66
N GLY A 95 -4.72 7.15 0.64
CA GLY A 95 -3.93 8.37 0.60
C GLY A 95 -2.47 8.10 0.24
N PRO A 96 -1.61 9.13 0.30
CA PRO A 96 -0.24 9.06 -0.19
C PRO A 96 0.56 7.88 0.39
N SER A 97 1.44 7.33 -0.45
CA SER A 97 2.44 6.39 0.01
C SER A 97 3.34 7.01 1.09
N GLY A 98 3.82 6.18 2.03
CA GLY A 98 4.89 6.52 2.94
C GLY A 98 6.25 6.64 2.24
N ASN A 99 7.31 6.75 3.03
CA ASN A 99 8.71 6.89 2.61
C ASN A 99 9.64 5.85 3.24
N ILE A 100 9.10 4.88 4.01
CA ILE A 100 9.90 3.77 4.59
C ILE A 100 10.16 2.71 3.52
N TYR A 101 11.07 3.01 2.60
CA TYR A 101 11.63 2.06 1.64
C TYR A 101 12.98 2.57 1.14
N ASP A 102 13.80 1.66 0.62
CA ASP A 102 15.03 1.99 -0.10
C ASP A 102 14.65 2.52 -1.49
N SER A 103 14.78 3.82 -1.75
CA SER A 103 14.39 4.43 -3.03
C SER A 103 15.24 3.96 -4.22
N TYR A 104 16.39 3.33 -3.98
CA TYR A 104 17.16 2.69 -5.04
C TYR A 104 16.52 1.36 -5.47
N LYS A 105 15.86 0.64 -4.54
CA LYS A 105 15.26 -0.68 -4.78
C LYS A 105 13.73 -0.70 -4.79
N GLY A 106 13.08 0.39 -4.42
CA GLY A 106 11.64 0.47 -4.26
C GLY A 106 11.12 1.88 -4.52
N ALA A 107 9.79 2.01 -4.58
CA ALA A 107 9.15 3.25 -5.02
C ALA A 107 7.96 3.71 -4.19
N PHE A 108 7.43 2.84 -3.32
CA PHE A 108 6.30 3.11 -2.44
C PHE A 108 6.24 2.13 -1.27
N SER A 109 5.63 2.57 -0.17
CA SER A 109 5.28 1.79 1.01
C SER A 109 3.92 2.22 1.57
N PHE A 110 3.15 1.27 2.07
CA PHE A 110 1.86 1.48 2.72
C PHE A 110 1.82 0.65 4.01
N PRO A 111 2.21 1.24 5.15
CA PRO A 111 2.08 0.57 6.44
C PRO A 111 0.64 0.53 6.97
N PHE A 112 0.30 -0.61 7.57
CA PHE A 112 -0.97 -0.91 8.19
C PHE A 112 -0.76 -1.51 9.58
N ALA A 113 -1.61 -1.12 10.53
CA ALA A 113 -1.85 -1.89 11.74
C ALA A 113 -2.92 -2.97 11.43
N VAL A 114 -2.68 -4.17 11.93
CA VAL A 114 -3.56 -5.33 11.73
C VAL A 114 -3.93 -5.90 13.10
N LYS A 115 -5.21 -6.21 13.30
CA LYS A 115 -5.72 -6.92 14.48
C LYS A 115 -6.35 -8.23 14.04
N ILE A 116 -5.72 -9.34 14.37
CA ILE A 116 -6.30 -10.67 14.17
C ILE A 116 -7.28 -10.93 15.31
N LEU A 117 -8.53 -11.18 14.98
CA LEU A 117 -9.61 -11.38 15.93
C LEU A 117 -9.77 -12.87 16.24
N GLN A 118 -9.59 -13.22 17.50
CA GLN A 118 -9.83 -14.56 18.06
C GLN A 118 -11.01 -14.48 19.05
N PRO A 119 -11.64 -15.62 19.43
CA PRO A 119 -12.82 -15.60 20.30
C PRO A 119 -12.68 -14.79 21.58
N ASN A 120 -11.49 -14.78 22.19
CA ASN A 120 -11.22 -14.11 23.47
C ASN A 120 -10.04 -13.13 23.43
N ALA A 121 -9.51 -12.81 22.24
CA ALA A 121 -8.32 -12.00 22.11
C ALA A 121 -8.25 -11.27 20.77
N ALA A 122 -7.47 -10.19 20.73
CA ALA A 122 -7.05 -9.56 19.48
C ALA A 122 -5.52 -9.50 19.47
N ILE A 123 -4.91 -10.13 18.47
CA ILE A 123 -3.46 -10.18 18.34
C ILE A 123 -3.02 -9.11 17.36
N ALA A 124 -2.07 -8.27 17.77
CA ALA A 124 -1.64 -7.12 17.01
C ALA A 124 -0.47 -7.46 16.09
N TYR A 125 -0.58 -7.05 14.84
CA TYR A 125 0.41 -7.21 13.79
C TYR A 125 0.63 -5.87 13.07
N LEU A 126 1.76 -5.74 12.42
CA LEU A 126 2.03 -4.76 11.38
C LEU A 126 2.04 -5.46 10.04
N LEU A 127 1.56 -4.76 9.02
CA LEU A 127 1.70 -5.15 7.62
C LEU A 127 2.25 -3.94 6.86
N ASN A 128 3.34 -4.10 6.14
CA ASN A 128 3.78 -3.10 5.16
C ASN A 128 3.66 -3.67 3.76
N VAL A 129 2.84 -3.01 2.94
CA VAL A 129 2.76 -3.29 1.51
C VAL A 129 3.71 -2.37 0.79
N THR A 130 4.76 -2.90 0.19
CA THR A 130 5.85 -2.09 -0.38
C THR A 130 6.24 -2.57 -1.75
N CYS A 131 6.78 -1.67 -2.55
CA CYS A 131 7.46 -2.04 -3.78
C CYS A 131 8.91 -2.40 -3.47
N TRP A 132 9.34 -3.58 -3.92
CA TRP A 132 10.74 -4.02 -3.82
C TRP A 132 11.17 -4.71 -5.11
N ARG A 133 12.21 -4.18 -5.75
CA ARG A 133 12.85 -4.71 -6.97
C ARG A 133 11.88 -5.07 -8.10
N GLY A 134 10.81 -4.30 -8.24
CA GLY A 134 9.81 -4.48 -9.29
C GLY A 134 8.67 -5.46 -8.94
N SER A 135 8.54 -5.83 -7.67
CA SER A 135 7.41 -6.60 -7.11
C SER A 135 6.67 -5.79 -6.04
N VAL A 136 5.43 -6.16 -5.76
CA VAL A 136 4.72 -5.72 -4.55
C VAL A 136 4.83 -6.80 -3.49
N GLU A 137 5.46 -6.47 -2.38
CA GLU A 137 5.74 -7.38 -1.28
C GLU A 137 4.90 -7.02 -0.04
N PHE A 138 4.56 -8.04 0.74
CA PHE A 138 3.70 -7.93 1.92
C PHE A 138 4.47 -8.38 3.16
N TYR A 139 5.05 -7.41 3.87
CA TYR A 139 5.88 -7.65 5.05
C TYR A 139 5.04 -7.69 6.31
N PHE A 140 4.93 -8.87 6.92
CA PHE A 140 4.20 -9.06 8.17
C PHE A 140 5.15 -9.03 9.36
N ARG A 141 4.71 -8.37 10.44
CA ARG A 141 5.41 -8.40 11.73
C ARG A 141 4.42 -8.60 12.87
N LYS A 142 4.72 -9.47 13.82
CA LYS A 142 3.94 -9.60 15.06
C LYS A 142 4.39 -8.55 16.06
N ILE A 143 3.48 -7.78 16.64
CA ILE A 143 3.81 -6.85 17.72
C ILE A 143 3.87 -7.65 19.03
N ILE A 144 4.94 -7.44 19.82
CA ILE A 144 5.15 -8.10 21.11
C ILE A 144 5.29 -7.07 22.24
N PRO A 145 5.01 -7.45 23.50
CA PRO A 145 5.31 -6.61 24.66
C PRO A 145 6.80 -6.26 24.72
N ALA A 146 7.12 -5.07 25.25
CA ALA A 146 8.51 -4.61 25.34
C ALA A 146 9.38 -5.44 26.31
N ASP A 147 8.76 -6.12 27.27
CA ASP A 147 9.37 -7.01 28.25
C ASP A 147 9.37 -8.50 27.81
N GLU A 148 8.95 -8.80 26.58
CA GLU A 148 8.97 -10.15 26.04
C GLU A 148 10.39 -10.59 25.68
N THR A 149 10.88 -11.66 26.31
CA THR A 149 12.24 -12.18 26.12
C THR A 149 12.27 -13.56 25.48
N ARG A 150 11.11 -14.17 25.18
CA ARG A 150 11.05 -15.53 24.63
C ARG A 150 11.45 -15.62 23.15
N TYR A 151 11.48 -14.50 22.44
CA TYR A 151 11.73 -14.44 21.00
C TYR A 151 13.05 -13.75 20.69
N ASP A 152 13.79 -14.28 19.72
CA ASP A 152 14.90 -13.56 19.10
C ASP A 152 14.36 -12.60 18.04
N THR A 153 14.54 -11.30 18.24
CA THR A 153 14.06 -10.25 17.33
C THR A 153 14.94 -10.09 16.08
N ASN A 154 16.10 -10.75 16.01
CA ASN A 154 17.06 -10.63 14.90
C ASN A 154 16.87 -11.68 13.80
N VAL A 155 15.92 -12.59 13.96
CA VAL A 155 15.62 -13.65 12.99
C VAL A 155 14.25 -13.45 12.35
N ILE A 156 14.08 -14.05 11.17
CA ILE A 156 12.77 -14.14 10.52
C ILE A 156 12.07 -15.38 11.07
N HIS A 157 10.89 -15.19 11.65
CA HIS A 157 10.07 -16.26 12.23
C HIS A 157 9.15 -16.87 11.18
N GLN A 158 8.83 -18.15 11.30
CA GLN A 158 7.74 -18.73 10.52
C GLN A 158 6.39 -18.15 10.96
N PRO A 159 5.36 -18.17 10.09
CA PRO A 159 4.00 -17.83 10.48
C PRO A 159 3.54 -18.62 11.72
N PHE A 160 2.75 -17.98 12.58
CA PHE A 160 2.27 -18.60 13.81
C PHE A 160 0.95 -19.31 13.52
N ASP A 161 0.97 -20.64 13.33
CA ASP A 161 -0.20 -21.42 12.89
C ASP A 161 -1.48 -21.18 13.72
N ASN A 162 -1.33 -20.99 15.03
CA ASN A 162 -2.44 -20.77 15.95
C ASN A 162 -2.92 -19.30 16.03
N GLU A 163 -2.28 -18.39 15.30
CA GLU A 163 -2.54 -16.95 15.34
C GLU A 163 -2.77 -16.38 13.94
N LEU A 164 -1.75 -16.44 13.09
CA LEU A 164 -1.72 -15.96 11.72
C LEU A 164 -0.86 -16.93 10.90
N SER A 165 -1.49 -18.00 10.44
CA SER A 165 -0.90 -18.99 9.54
C SER A 165 -0.61 -18.41 8.15
N GLU A 166 0.26 -19.08 7.40
CA GLU A 166 0.58 -18.70 6.01
C GLU A 166 -0.67 -18.59 5.12
N ARG A 167 -1.61 -19.54 5.26
CA ARG A 167 -2.87 -19.51 4.50
C ARG A 167 -3.72 -18.29 4.83
N GLN A 168 -3.74 -17.86 6.09
CA GLN A 168 -4.44 -16.64 6.50
C GLN A 168 -3.73 -15.38 5.97
N MET A 169 -2.40 -15.37 5.94
CA MET A 169 -1.61 -14.30 5.31
C MET A 169 -1.92 -14.20 3.81
N HIS A 170 -2.04 -15.33 3.10
CA HIS A 170 -2.47 -15.35 1.70
C HIS A 170 -3.87 -14.78 1.49
N VAL A 171 -4.82 -15.09 2.38
CA VAL A 171 -6.18 -14.52 2.30
C VAL A 171 -6.14 -13.00 2.45
N LEU A 172 -5.43 -12.49 3.46
CA LEU A 172 -5.32 -11.05 3.67
C LEU A 172 -4.60 -10.34 2.52
N THR A 173 -3.56 -10.97 1.98
CA THR A 173 -2.82 -10.47 0.82
C THR A 173 -3.73 -10.43 -0.42
N GLY A 174 -4.46 -11.51 -0.69
CA GLY A 174 -5.43 -11.60 -1.78
C GLY A 174 -6.56 -10.59 -1.64
N PHE A 175 -7.06 -10.36 -0.42
CA PHE A 175 -8.03 -9.31 -0.14
C PHE A 175 -7.51 -7.92 -0.54
N LEU A 176 -6.27 -7.58 -0.17
CA LEU A 176 -5.66 -6.29 -0.51
C LEU A 176 -5.42 -6.12 -2.01
N MET A 177 -5.01 -7.19 -2.69
CA MET A 177 -4.85 -7.22 -4.14
C MET A 177 -6.19 -7.01 -4.86
N GLY A 178 -7.21 -7.80 -4.50
CA GLY A 178 -8.56 -7.65 -5.07
C GLY A 178 -9.20 -6.30 -4.74
N PHE A 179 -8.89 -5.73 -3.58
CA PHE A 179 -9.31 -4.37 -3.22
C PHE A 179 -8.68 -3.32 -4.15
N ALA A 180 -7.40 -3.46 -4.52
CA ALA A 180 -6.74 -2.59 -5.50
C ALA A 180 -7.48 -2.60 -6.84
N GLU A 181 -7.89 -3.78 -7.30
CA GLU A 181 -8.65 -3.95 -8.54
C GLU A 181 -10.04 -3.32 -8.44
N GLY A 182 -10.79 -3.62 -7.37
CA GLY A 182 -12.13 -3.06 -7.17
C GLY A 182 -12.15 -1.53 -7.06
N VAL A 183 -11.13 -0.94 -6.41
CA VAL A 183 -10.94 0.52 -6.37
C VAL A 183 -10.75 1.08 -7.77
N TRP A 184 -9.92 0.43 -8.60
CA TRP A 184 -9.66 0.88 -9.96
C TRP A 184 -10.91 0.79 -10.84
N GLU A 185 -11.61 -0.34 -10.85
CA GLU A 185 -12.85 -0.53 -11.62
C GLU A 185 -13.89 0.52 -11.25
N THR A 186 -14.08 0.74 -9.94
CA THR A 186 -15.02 1.73 -9.43
C THR A 186 -14.59 3.13 -9.83
N THR A 187 -13.31 3.46 -9.69
CA THR A 187 -12.76 4.78 -10.04
C THR A 187 -12.84 5.05 -11.53
N ASN A 188 -12.61 4.06 -12.40
CA ASN A 188 -12.75 4.24 -13.85
C ASN A 188 -14.22 4.45 -14.25
N ARG A 189 -15.14 3.64 -13.71
CA ARG A 189 -16.58 3.87 -13.89
C ARG A 189 -16.98 5.27 -13.43
N LEU A 190 -16.40 5.73 -12.33
CA LEU A 190 -16.64 7.07 -11.81
C LEU A 190 -15.92 8.16 -12.60
N LYS A 191 -14.74 7.94 -13.18
CA LYS A 191 -14.06 8.88 -14.07
C LYS A 191 -14.87 9.13 -15.32
N ASP A 192 -15.46 8.09 -15.91
CA ASP A 192 -16.35 8.24 -17.07
C ASP A 192 -17.61 9.04 -16.72
N MET A 193 -18.09 8.95 -15.48
CA MET A 193 -19.21 9.75 -14.97
C MET A 193 -18.79 11.17 -14.57
N MET A 194 -17.63 11.34 -13.92
CA MET A 194 -17.14 12.63 -13.41
C MET A 194 -16.55 13.49 -14.52
N LYS A 195 -15.86 12.93 -15.51
CA LYS A 195 -15.40 13.65 -16.71
C LYS A 195 -16.56 14.22 -17.52
N LYS A 196 -17.75 13.61 -17.44
CA LYS A 196 -19.00 14.12 -18.02
C LYS A 196 -19.65 15.23 -17.20
N LEU A 197 -19.44 15.25 -15.88
CA LEU A 197 -20.10 16.18 -14.95
C LEU A 197 -19.22 17.39 -14.61
N ASN A 198 -17.90 17.23 -14.52
CA ASN A 198 -16.90 18.23 -14.18
C ASN A 198 -15.65 18.03 -15.07
N PRO A 199 -15.62 18.58 -16.29
CA PRO A 199 -14.49 18.42 -17.22
C PRO A 199 -13.19 19.09 -16.73
N ASP A 200 -13.27 20.00 -15.77
CA ASP A 200 -12.16 20.84 -15.31
C ASP A 200 -11.45 20.33 -14.04
N GLU A 201 -11.95 19.27 -13.39
CA GLU A 201 -11.28 18.65 -12.24
C GLU A 201 -10.28 17.57 -12.72
N GLU A 202 -8.98 17.85 -12.63
CA GLU A 202 -7.87 16.90 -12.82
C GLU A 202 -7.99 15.71 -11.84
N ASN A 203 -8.82 14.74 -12.18
CA ASN A 203 -9.23 13.66 -11.28
C ASN A 203 -8.21 12.51 -11.11
N GLN A 204 -6.99 12.65 -11.63
CA GLN A 204 -5.84 11.84 -11.20
C GLN A 204 -4.55 12.60 -11.49
N LYS A 205 -3.70 12.76 -10.47
CA LYS A 205 -2.42 13.44 -10.65
C LYS A 205 -1.49 12.50 -11.40
N ASP A 206 -0.96 12.97 -12.52
CA ASP A 206 0.15 12.32 -13.18
C ASP A 206 1.27 12.01 -12.17
N PHE A 207 1.97 10.90 -12.36
CA PHE A 207 3.15 10.54 -11.61
C PHE A 207 4.12 9.70 -12.43
N VAL A 208 5.40 9.85 -12.10
CA VAL A 208 6.49 9.02 -12.62
C VAL A 208 7.35 8.58 -11.43
N LYS A 209 7.73 7.31 -11.41
CA LYS A 209 8.56 6.66 -10.39
C LYS A 209 9.65 5.82 -11.06
N ALA A 210 10.71 5.59 -10.31
CA ALA A 210 11.88 4.82 -10.74
C ALA A 210 12.24 3.76 -9.69
N ILE A 211 12.76 2.63 -10.16
CA ILE A 211 13.45 1.62 -9.35
C ILE A 211 14.81 1.40 -10.00
N ASP A 212 15.79 2.16 -9.52
CA ASP A 212 17.13 2.26 -10.11
C ASP A 212 17.84 0.90 -10.14
N SER A 213 17.68 0.07 -9.10
CA SER A 213 18.35 -1.23 -9.01
C SER A 213 17.96 -2.25 -10.09
N ASN A 214 16.85 -2.01 -10.79
CA ASN A 214 16.28 -2.93 -11.77
C ASN A 214 15.99 -2.24 -13.11
N GLY A 215 16.43 -0.99 -13.29
CA GLY A 215 16.17 -0.23 -14.51
C GLY A 215 14.68 -0.12 -14.82
N ILE A 216 13.83 0.17 -13.82
CA ILE A 216 12.37 0.26 -14.02
C ILE A 216 11.92 1.71 -13.94
N LEU A 217 11.12 2.14 -14.93
CA LEU A 217 10.35 3.39 -14.89
C LEU A 217 8.87 3.07 -15.01
N PHE A 218 8.04 3.63 -14.14
CA PHE A 218 6.60 3.39 -14.19
C PHE A 218 5.83 4.62 -13.74
N GLY A 219 4.56 4.70 -14.13
CA GLY A 219 3.78 5.90 -13.85
C GLY A 219 2.38 5.89 -14.41
N TYR A 220 1.69 6.99 -14.15
CA TYR A 220 0.44 7.37 -14.81
C TYR A 220 0.66 8.74 -15.45
N LYS A 221 0.50 8.84 -16.77
CA LYS A 221 0.68 10.08 -17.52
C LYS A 221 -0.28 10.12 -18.69
N ASP A 222 -0.84 11.30 -18.98
CA ASP A 222 -1.74 11.52 -20.11
C ASP A 222 -2.93 10.52 -20.13
N GLY A 223 -3.42 10.18 -18.94
CA GLY A 223 -4.54 9.26 -18.76
C GLY A 223 -4.20 7.77 -18.86
N ARG A 224 -2.93 7.40 -19.03
CA ARG A 224 -2.48 6.01 -19.24
C ARG A 224 -1.43 5.59 -18.22
N PHE A 225 -1.49 4.33 -17.81
CA PHE A 225 -0.40 3.71 -17.07
C PHE A 225 0.73 3.32 -18.02
N PHE A 226 1.95 3.34 -17.51
CA PHE A 226 3.10 2.76 -18.17
C PHE A 226 4.01 2.08 -17.15
N GLU A 227 4.72 1.07 -17.60
CA GLU A 227 5.82 0.42 -16.89
C GLU A 227 6.82 -0.05 -17.95
N MET A 228 8.07 0.39 -17.83
CA MET A 228 9.16 0.11 -18.76
C MET A 228 10.32 -0.47 -17.97
N ARG A 229 10.94 -1.52 -18.52
CA ARG A 229 12.06 -2.24 -17.92
C ARG A 229 13.21 -2.21 -18.90
N TYR A 230 14.35 -1.73 -18.45
CA TYR A 230 15.54 -1.51 -19.28
C TYR A 230 16.63 -2.47 -18.84
N SER A 231 17.21 -3.20 -19.79
CA SER A 231 18.41 -4.00 -19.55
C SER A 231 19.70 -3.22 -19.78
N ASP A 232 19.61 -2.08 -20.49
CA ASP A 232 20.73 -1.18 -20.75
C ASP A 232 20.65 0.04 -19.81
N GLN A 233 21.77 0.36 -19.16
CA GLN A 233 21.84 1.44 -18.16
C GLN A 233 21.79 2.83 -18.82
N ASP A 234 22.39 2.99 -20.01
CA ASP A 234 22.42 4.29 -20.69
C ASP A 234 21.03 4.66 -21.22
N GLU A 235 20.32 3.68 -21.79
CA GLU A 235 18.91 3.82 -22.19
C GLU A 235 18.03 4.17 -20.98
N TYR A 236 18.22 3.48 -19.85
CA TYR A 236 17.50 3.76 -18.61
C TYR A 236 17.71 5.20 -18.15
N GLU A 237 18.96 5.65 -18.07
CA GLU A 237 19.31 7.00 -17.61
C GLU A 237 18.81 8.08 -18.58
N GLN A 238 18.83 7.81 -19.89
CA GLN A 238 18.23 8.70 -20.88
C GLN A 238 16.73 8.85 -20.63
N MET A 239 15.99 7.73 -20.55
CA MET A 239 14.55 7.75 -20.36
C MET A 239 14.14 8.35 -19.01
N LYS A 240 14.94 8.15 -17.97
CA LYS A 240 14.76 8.78 -16.66
C LYS A 240 14.88 10.31 -16.75
N LYS A 241 15.84 10.82 -17.52
CA LYS A 241 15.98 12.27 -17.78
C LYS A 241 14.83 12.85 -18.58
N GLU A 242 14.26 12.09 -19.51
CA GLU A 242 13.16 12.55 -20.36
C GLU A 242 11.80 12.54 -19.65
N LEU A 243 11.56 11.56 -18.76
CA LEU A 243 10.24 11.37 -18.15
C LEU A 243 10.18 11.81 -16.69
N LEU A 244 11.14 11.40 -15.86
CA LEU A 244 11.05 11.57 -14.41
C LEU A 244 11.47 12.98 -13.98
N ILE A 245 12.62 13.46 -14.48
CA ILE A 245 13.17 14.76 -14.06
C ILE A 245 12.21 15.92 -14.39
N PRO A 246 11.66 16.04 -15.61
CA PRO A 246 10.76 17.14 -15.94
C PRO A 246 9.48 17.10 -15.11
N TYR A 247 8.96 15.89 -14.85
CA TYR A 247 7.81 15.70 -13.97
C TYR A 247 8.10 16.18 -12.53
N GLN A 248 9.24 15.80 -11.97
CA GLN A 248 9.64 16.23 -10.61
C GLN A 248 9.80 17.75 -10.52
N GLN A 249 10.41 18.37 -11.52
CA GLN A 249 10.58 19.83 -11.60
C GLN A 249 9.23 20.55 -11.70
N ALA A 250 8.34 20.12 -12.59
CA ALA A 250 7.01 20.70 -12.74
C ALA A 250 6.19 20.57 -11.45
N ARG A 251 6.27 19.42 -10.77
CA ARG A 251 5.61 19.20 -9.49
C ARG A 251 6.15 20.12 -8.39
N GLN A 252 7.47 20.30 -8.30
CA GLN A 252 8.08 21.22 -7.33
C GLN A 252 7.66 22.67 -7.57
N GLN A 253 7.62 23.10 -8.84
CA GLN A 253 7.13 24.44 -9.20
C GLN A 253 5.66 24.64 -8.83
N LYS A 254 4.78 23.66 -9.08
CA LYS A 254 3.36 23.71 -8.71
C LYS A 254 3.16 23.79 -7.19
N ILE A 255 3.97 23.04 -6.41
CA ILE A 255 3.95 23.12 -4.94
C ILE A 255 4.41 24.51 -4.48
N PHE A 256 5.52 25.02 -5.03
CA PHE A 256 6.04 26.35 -4.70
C PHE A 256 5.01 27.45 -5.01
N GLN A 257 4.38 27.43 -6.18
CA GLN A 257 3.32 28.38 -6.54
C GLN A 257 2.17 28.35 -5.54
N LYS A 258 1.64 27.15 -5.23
CA LYS A 258 0.53 26.99 -4.31
C LYS A 258 0.85 27.42 -2.87
N THR A 259 2.07 27.17 -2.40
CA THR A 259 2.47 27.51 -1.02
C THR A 259 2.71 29.01 -0.84
N PHE A 260 3.16 29.71 -1.88
CA PHE A 260 3.65 31.09 -1.75
C PHE A 260 2.81 32.15 -2.47
N PHE A 261 1.95 31.78 -3.42
CA PHE A 261 1.27 32.74 -4.31
C PHE A 261 -0.26 32.56 -4.41
N ASP A 262 -0.81 31.43 -3.97
CA ASP A 262 -2.26 31.24 -3.88
C ASP A 262 -2.76 31.74 -2.50
N VAL A 263 -3.14 33.03 -2.42
CA VAL A 263 -3.93 33.64 -1.33
C VAL A 263 -5.39 33.70 -1.74
#